data_AF-A0A2G6EY71-F1
#
_entry.id   AF-A0A2G6EY71-F1
#
_cell.length_a   1.000
_cell.length_b   1.000
_cell.length_c   1.000
_cell.angle_alpha   90.00
_cell.angle_beta   90.00
_cell.angle_gamma   90.00
#
_symmetry.space_group_name_H-M   'P 1'
#
loop_
_entity.id
_entity.type
_entity.pdbx_description
1 polymer ?
#
loop_
_entity_poly.entity_id
_entity_poly.type
_entity_poly.pdbx_seq_one_letter_code
_entity_poly.pdbx_strand_id
1 'polypeptide(L)' 'MIFMAMAGYNPKNAIKTESRMSDVSKNQSGSDFLSTHPAGYKRINELKKFLPTAMKYYK' A
#
# COMPACT_ATOMS: atom_id res chain seq x y z
N MET A 1 4.30 -6.15 -2.15
CA MET A 1 3.22 -6.87 -2.87
C MET A 1 3.63 -8.27 -3.32
N ILE A 2 4.80 -8.48 -3.97
CA ILE A 2 5.24 -9.84 -4.37
C ILE A 2 5.39 -10.78 -3.17
N PHE A 3 6.11 -10.37 -2.12
CA PHE A 3 6.26 -11.19 -0.92
C PHE A 3 4.93 -11.44 -0.20
N MET A 4 4.01 -10.46 -0.21
CA MET A 4 2.64 -10.67 0.28
C MET A 4 1.95 -11.79 -0.51
N ALA A 5 2.04 -11.73 -1.84
CA ALA A 5 1.46 -12.71 -2.73
C ALA A 5 2.02 -14.13 -2.47
N MET A 6 3.35 -14.24 -2.38
CA MET A 6 4.05 -15.49 -2.09
C MET A 6 3.68 -16.07 -0.72
N ALA A 7 3.41 -15.20 0.26
CA ALA A 7 2.95 -15.58 1.59
C ALA A 7 1.44 -15.86 1.68
N GLY A 8 0.70 -15.87 0.55
CA GLY A 8 -0.74 -16.15 0.52
C GLY A 8 -1.63 -14.96 0.91
N TYR A 9 -1.08 -13.75 1.04
CA TYR A 9 -1.86 -12.54 1.28
C TYR A 9 -2.24 -11.85 -0.04
N ASN A 10 -3.52 -11.53 -0.18
CA ASN A 10 -4.04 -10.84 -1.37
C ASN A 10 -3.35 -9.47 -1.60
N PRO A 11 -2.58 -9.29 -2.69
CA PRO A 11 -1.85 -8.05 -2.95
C PRO A 11 -2.75 -6.81 -3.07
N LYS A 12 -4.03 -6.95 -3.45
CA LYS A 12 -4.98 -5.84 -3.51
C LYS A 12 -5.16 -5.14 -2.15
N ASN A 13 -4.93 -5.85 -1.05
CA ASN A 13 -5.01 -5.27 0.30
C ASN A 13 -3.93 -4.22 0.57
N ALA A 14 -2.81 -4.23 -0.16
CA ALA A 14 -1.80 -3.18 -0.07
C ALA A 14 -2.37 -1.81 -0.48
N ILE A 15 -3.16 -1.77 -1.56
CA ILE A 15 -3.80 -0.54 -2.04
C ILE A 15 -4.81 -0.01 -1.01
N LYS A 16 -5.62 -0.90 -0.42
CA LYS A 16 -6.58 -0.52 0.64
C LYS A 16 -5.87 0.01 1.89
N THR A 17 -4.72 -0.55 2.23
CA THR A 17 -3.94 -0.11 3.39
C THR A 17 -3.31 1.25 3.15
N GLU A 18 -2.71 1.46 1.98
CA GLU A 18 -2.16 2.77 1.60
C GLU A 18 -3.25 3.85 1.52
N SER A 19 -4.44 3.51 1.01
CA SER A 19 -5.58 4.44 0.98
C SER A 19 -5.97 4.91 2.38
N ARG A 20 -6.17 3.96 3.32
CA ARG A 20 -6.48 4.28 4.72
C ARG A 20 -5.39 5.16 5.34
N MET A 21 -4.13 4.83 5.07
CA MET A 21 -3.00 5.59 5.59
C MET A 21 -2.93 7.01 5.01
N SER A 22 -3.27 7.18 3.73
CA SER A 22 -3.37 8.50 3.10
C SER A 22 -4.53 9.33 3.62
N ASP A 23 -5.59 8.73 4.15
CA ASP A 23 -6.71 9.46 4.75
C ASP A 23 -6.40 9.88 6.19
N VAL A 24 -5.67 9.04 6.94
CA VAL A 24 -5.14 9.39 8.26
C VAL A 24 -4.11 10.52 8.14
N SER A 25 -3.19 10.47 7.16
CA SER A 25 -2.15 11.49 7.00
C SER A 25 -2.68 12.90 6.69
N LYS A 26 -3.88 13.03 6.11
CA LYS A 26 -4.53 14.33 5.87
C LYS A 26 -5.01 15.00 7.15
N ASN A 27 -5.39 14.23 8.16
CA ASN A 27 -6.05 14.72 9.37
C ASN A 27 -5.18 14.64 10.64
N GLN A 28 -4.08 13.87 10.59
CA GLN A 28 -3.15 13.70 11.70
C GLN A 28 -1.72 13.99 11.23
N SER A 29 -1.39 15.28 11.14
CA SER A 29 -0.01 15.74 11.03
C SER A 29 0.68 15.52 12.39
N GLY A 30 1.47 14.45 12.54
CA GLY A 30 2.20 14.20 13.80
C GLY A 30 2.42 12.73 14.20
N SER A 31 2.03 11.75 13.38
CA SER A 31 2.44 10.37 13.61
C SER A 31 3.92 10.19 13.23
N ASP A 32 4.78 9.80 14.18
CA ASP A 32 6.20 9.48 13.92
C ASP A 32 6.36 8.47 12.79
N PHE A 33 5.44 7.50 12.73
CA PHE A 33 5.40 6.51 11.66
C PHE A 33 5.16 7.14 10.28
N LEU A 34 4.25 8.10 10.17
CA LEU A 34 3.98 8.81 8.90
C LEU A 34 5.11 9.77 8.52
N SER A 35 5.93 10.20 9.48
CA SER A 35 7.13 11.00 9.22
C SER A 35 8.21 10.18 8.53
N THR A 36 8.45 8.93 8.96
CA THR A 36 9.43 8.04 8.31
C THR A 36 8.84 7.31 7.10
N HIS A 37 7.53 7.09 7.08
CA HIS A 37 6.80 6.39 6.03
C HIS A 37 5.62 7.25 5.57
N PRO A 38 5.87 8.26 4.72
CA PRO A 38 4.80 9.13 4.25
C PRO A 38 3.76 8.28 3.52
N ALA A 39 2.51 8.72 3.46
CA ALA A 39 1.46 8.10 2.63
C ALA A 39 1.05 9.06 1.51
N GLY A 40 0.52 8.54 0.39
CA GLY A 40 -0.04 9.45 -0.60
C GLY A 40 -0.52 8.84 -1.91
N TYR A 41 -1.27 9.67 -2.67
CA TYR A 41 -1.91 9.27 -3.93
C TYR A 41 -0.94 8.75 -4.99
N LYS A 42 0.30 9.27 -5.02
CA LYS A 42 1.35 8.78 -5.92
C LYS A 42 1.66 7.30 -5.65
N ARG A 43 1.81 6.88 -4.39
CA ARG A 43 2.03 5.46 -4.05
C ARG A 43 0.84 4.60 -4.42
N ILE A 44 -0.38 5.07 -4.17
CA ILE A 44 -1.60 4.33 -4.53
C ILE A 44 -1.60 4.01 -6.04
N ASN A 45 -1.24 4.97 -6.89
CA ASN A 45 -1.17 4.76 -8.33
C ASN A 45 -0.07 3.79 -8.73
N GLU A 46 1.11 3.88 -8.13
CA GLU A 46 2.19 2.93 -8.39
C GLU A 46 1.83 1.50 -7.93
N LEU A 47 1.17 1.35 -6.78
CA LEU A 47 0.66 0.06 -6.32
C LEU A 47 -0.39 -0.52 -7.28
N LYS A 48 -1.28 0.30 -7.83
CA LYS A 48 -2.25 -0.13 -8.87
C LYS A 48 -1.54 -0.61 -10.13
N LYS A 49 -0.51 0.12 -10.61
CA LYS A 49 0.29 -0.28 -11.79
C LYS A 49 1.08 -1.57 -11.54
N PHE A 50 1.59 -1.75 -10.33
CA PHE A 50 2.39 -2.93 -9.97
C PHE A 50 1.54 -4.17 -9.61
N LEU A 51 0.24 -3.98 -9.33
CA LEU A 51 -0.67 -5.04 -8.94
C LEU A 51 -0.65 -6.25 -9.90
N PRO A 52 -0.73 -6.09 -11.24
CA PRO A 52 -0.70 -7.22 -12.16
C PRO A 52 0.58 -8.06 -12.02
N THR A 53 1.73 -7.42 -11.79
CA THR A 53 3.01 -8.12 -11.55
C THR A 53 2.96 -8.95 -10.28
N ALA A 54 2.47 -8.38 -9.18
CA ALA A 54 2.38 -9.09 -7.91
C ALA A 54 1.36 -10.23 -7.94
N MET A 55 0.23 -10.07 -8.65
CA MET A 55 -0.81 -11.09 -8.76
C MET A 55 -0.32 -12.38 -9.44
N LYS A 56 0.74 -12.32 -10.26
CA LYS A 56 1.38 -13.52 -10.85
C LYS A 56 1.93 -14.49 -9.80
N TYR A 57 2.22 -14.01 -8.60
CA TYR A 57 2.80 -14.78 -7.51
C TYR A 57 1.77 -15.18 -6.44
N TYR A 58 0.52 -14.74 -6.59
CA TYR A 58 -0.56 -15.08 -5.67
C TYR A 58 -1.13 -16.44 -6.06
N LYS A 59 -1.05 -17.42 -5.15
CA LYS A 59 -1.53 -18.79 -5.33
C LYS A 59 -2.78 -19.04 -4.51
#